data_AF-A0A523N4A1-F1
#
_entry.id   AF-A0A523N4A1-F1
#
_cell.length_a   1.000
_cell.length_b   1.000
_cell.length_c   1.000
_cell.angle_alpha   90.00
_cell.angle_beta   90.00
_cell.angle_gamma   90.00
#
_symmetry.space_group_name_H-M   'P 1'
#
loop_
_entity.id
_entity.type
_entity.pdbx_description
1 polymer ?
#
loop_
_entity_poly.entity_id
_entity_poly.type
_entity_poly.pdbx_seq_one_letter_code
_entity_poly.pdbx_strand_id
1 'polypeptide(L)'
;MATLQSRILRLIALVAACSLLAGCEVKFGPSNFWDRWFTPETDTEYYQEKSEDLVDAITRDVAEYEINKVVVLDLVDDKDKVPILGQYLANRVVEAMTRNKTFRVAQRGEVLATLERLDLKPSFKYTSEEIQRIGKAMNAQALVMGKLLDIGANIDVHLALVDIASGEVIASASEQLLRTRSAIELLRHY
;
A
#
# COMPACT_ATOMS: atom_id res chain seq x y z
N MET A 1 8.65 30.67 -61.08
CA MET A 1 9.72 31.08 -60.12
C MET A 1 9.22 31.85 -58.90
N ALA A 2 8.09 32.58 -58.94
CA ALA A 2 7.60 33.39 -57.81
C ALA A 2 7.04 32.61 -56.58
N THR A 3 6.74 31.31 -56.70
CA THR A 3 6.10 30.50 -55.64
C THR A 3 7.09 29.81 -54.69
N LEU A 4 8.35 29.62 -55.12
CA LEU A 4 9.39 28.99 -54.30
C LEU A 4 9.97 30.01 -53.30
N GLN A 5 10.14 31.25 -53.77
CA GLN A 5 10.68 32.35 -52.97
C GLN A 5 9.76 32.73 -51.80
N SER A 6 8.43 32.66 -51.98
CA SER A 6 7.47 32.94 -50.92
C SER A 6 7.38 31.83 -49.87
N ARG A 7 7.59 30.56 -50.26
CA ARG A 7 7.64 29.43 -49.31
C ARG A 7 8.91 29.47 -48.46
N ILE A 8 10.05 29.81 -49.04
CA ILE A 8 11.31 29.99 -48.32
C ILE A 8 11.21 31.16 -47.34
N LEU A 9 10.59 32.28 -47.73
CA LEU A 9 10.39 33.43 -46.84
C LEU A 9 9.48 33.10 -45.65
N ARG A 10 8.41 32.30 -45.87
CA ARG A 10 7.55 31.81 -44.79
C ARG A 10 8.28 30.85 -43.85
N LEU A 11 9.16 30.00 -44.39
CA LEU A 11 9.96 29.08 -43.58
C LEU A 11 10.97 29.84 -42.71
N ILE A 12 11.64 30.85 -43.27
CA ILE A 12 12.56 31.71 -42.53
C ILE A 12 11.80 32.51 -41.46
N ALA A 13 10.61 33.02 -41.76
CA ALA A 13 9.77 33.70 -40.78
C ALA A 13 9.32 32.78 -39.63
N LEU A 14 9.00 31.50 -39.92
CA LEU A 14 8.67 30.50 -38.91
C LEU A 14 9.87 30.16 -38.03
N VAL A 15 11.05 29.96 -38.62
CA VAL A 15 12.28 29.68 -37.87
C VAL A 15 12.68 30.89 -37.01
N ALA A 16 12.55 32.11 -37.53
CA ALA A 16 12.79 33.34 -36.78
C ALA A 16 11.77 33.56 -35.64
N ALA A 17 10.50 33.17 -35.84
CA ALA A 17 9.50 33.21 -34.78
C ALA A 17 9.81 32.18 -33.68
N CYS A 18 10.25 30.97 -34.03
CA CYS A 18 10.67 29.95 -33.07
C CYS A 18 11.91 30.37 -32.27
N SER A 19 12.89 31.03 -32.91
CA SER A 19 14.08 31.54 -32.20
C SER A 19 13.78 32.77 -31.33
N LEU A 20 12.81 33.62 -31.72
CA LEU A 20 12.33 34.71 -30.87
C LEU A 20 11.52 34.20 -29.66
N LEU A 21 10.78 33.10 -29.80
CA LEU A 21 10.12 32.42 -28.68
C LEU A 21 11.12 31.73 -27.74
N ALA A 22 12.24 31.21 -28.28
CA ALA A 22 13.32 30.65 -27.47
C ALA A 22 14.18 31.72 -26.77
N GLY A 23 14.20 32.96 -27.29
CA GLY A 23 14.95 34.09 -26.74
C GLY A 23 14.22 34.89 -25.65
N CYS A 24 12.95 34.59 -25.38
CA CYS A 24 12.31 34.98 -24.14
C CYS A 24 12.81 34.05 -23.03
N GLU A 25 13.93 34.40 -22.40
CA GLU A 25 14.26 33.93 -21.05
C GLU A 25 13.19 34.48 -20.08
N VAL A 26 12.00 33.91 -20.15
CA VAL A 26 11.09 33.95 -19.03
C VAL A 26 11.80 33.13 -17.97
N LYS A 27 12.28 33.82 -16.94
CA LYS A 27 12.85 33.26 -15.73
C LYS A 27 11.73 32.51 -14.99
N PHE A 28 11.26 31.41 -15.56
CA PHE A 28 10.48 30.40 -14.88
C PHE A 28 11.46 29.77 -13.89
N GLY A 29 11.42 30.23 -12.63
CA GLY A 29 11.73 29.31 -11.53
C GLY A 29 10.87 28.05 -11.74
N PRO A 30 11.36 26.86 -11.33
CA PRO A 30 10.77 25.58 -11.75
C PRO A 30 9.27 25.65 -11.51
N SER A 31 8.51 25.68 -12.60
CA SER A 31 7.08 25.78 -12.52
C SER A 31 6.58 24.45 -11.99
N ASN A 32 5.99 24.44 -10.79
CA ASN A 32 5.33 23.30 -10.13
C ASN A 32 4.28 22.57 -11.01
N PHE A 33 4.04 23.06 -12.23
CA PHE A 33 3.19 22.46 -13.25
C PHE A 33 3.77 21.12 -13.73
N TRP A 34 5.04 21.07 -14.14
CA TRP A 34 5.66 19.83 -14.61
C TRP A 34 5.79 18.79 -13.50
N ASP A 35 6.03 19.21 -12.25
CA ASP A 35 6.08 18.29 -11.11
C ASP A 35 4.73 17.62 -10.84
N ARG A 36 3.60 18.33 -11.01
CA ARG A 36 2.25 17.74 -10.84
C ARG A 36 1.88 16.74 -11.92
N TRP A 37 2.37 16.92 -13.15
CA TRP A 37 2.11 15.97 -14.24
C TRP A 37 2.87 14.65 -14.08
N PHE A 38 3.92 14.62 -13.24
CA PHE A 38 4.80 13.47 -13.06
C PHE A 38 4.92 12.98 -11.62
N THR A 39 4.17 13.53 -10.66
CA THR A 39 4.07 12.96 -9.31
C THR A 39 3.11 11.79 -9.32
N PRO A 40 3.57 10.55 -9.05
CA PRO A 40 2.64 9.45 -8.85
C PRO A 40 1.80 9.74 -7.59
N GLU A 41 0.48 9.75 -7.75
CA GLU A 41 -0.46 9.94 -6.65
C GLU A 41 -0.72 8.62 -5.94
N THR A 42 -0.65 8.62 -4.61
CA THR A 42 -1.10 7.50 -3.77
C THR A 42 -2.60 7.66 -3.51
N ASP A 43 -3.40 7.40 -4.53
CA ASP A 43 -4.85 7.48 -4.45
C ASP A 43 -5.46 6.16 -3.95
N THR A 44 -6.80 6.06 -3.99
CA THR A 44 -7.50 4.85 -3.53
C THR A 44 -7.20 3.63 -4.40
N GLU A 45 -7.05 3.82 -5.72
CA GLU A 45 -6.79 2.75 -6.68
C GLU A 45 -5.38 2.18 -6.45
N TYR A 46 -4.39 3.06 -6.26
CA TYR A 46 -3.02 2.70 -5.92
C TYR A 46 -2.93 1.76 -4.70
N TYR A 47 -3.58 2.12 -3.58
CA TYR A 47 -3.53 1.28 -2.38
C TYR A 47 -4.35 0.01 -2.51
N GLN A 48 -5.42 0.04 -3.32
CA GLN A 48 -6.21 -1.14 -3.61
C GLN A 48 -5.39 -2.17 -4.39
N GLU A 49 -4.76 -1.77 -5.50
CA GLU A 49 -3.88 -2.60 -6.31
C GLU A 49 -2.77 -3.23 -5.44
N LYS A 50 -2.08 -2.41 -4.64
CA LYS A 50 -1.02 -2.90 -3.75
C LYS A 50 -1.51 -3.90 -2.69
N SER A 51 -2.73 -3.75 -2.22
CA SER A 51 -3.31 -4.70 -1.26
C SER A 51 -3.79 -5.98 -1.93
N GLU A 52 -4.30 -5.89 -3.16
CA GLU A 52 -4.65 -7.05 -4.00
C GLU A 52 -3.39 -7.87 -4.32
N ASP A 53 -2.29 -7.23 -4.73
CA ASP A 53 -0.99 -7.87 -4.97
C ASP A 53 -0.49 -8.65 -3.74
N LEU A 54 -0.54 -8.01 -2.56
CA LEU A 54 -0.18 -8.64 -1.29
C LEU A 54 -1.04 -9.86 -0.99
N VAL A 55 -2.36 -9.75 -1.15
CA VAL A 55 -3.30 -10.84 -0.87
C VAL A 55 -3.10 -11.99 -1.84
N ASP A 56 -2.97 -11.71 -3.13
CA ASP A 56 -2.74 -12.74 -4.14
C ASP A 56 -1.42 -13.47 -3.88
N ALA A 57 -0.37 -12.76 -3.45
CA ALA A 57 0.91 -13.37 -3.09
C ALA A 57 0.81 -14.28 -1.88
N ILE A 58 0.14 -13.86 -0.79
CA ILE A 58 0.03 -14.69 0.42
C ILE A 58 -1.01 -15.80 0.34
N THR A 59 -1.88 -15.80 -0.68
CA THR A 59 -2.95 -16.82 -0.82
C THR A 59 -2.68 -17.86 -1.90
N ARG A 60 -1.71 -17.62 -2.81
CA ARG A 60 -1.40 -18.48 -3.95
C ARG A 60 -1.14 -19.95 -3.58
N ASP A 61 -0.39 -20.19 -2.51
CA ASP A 61 0.08 -21.52 -2.13
C ASP A 61 -0.60 -22.05 -0.84
N VAL A 62 -1.71 -21.43 -0.43
CA VAL A 62 -2.38 -21.72 0.85
C VAL A 62 -3.39 -22.87 0.72
N ALA A 63 -3.64 -23.37 -0.48
CA ALA A 63 -4.60 -24.44 -0.74
C ALA A 63 -4.30 -25.75 0.01
N GLU A 64 -3.06 -25.96 0.44
CA GLU A 64 -2.65 -27.12 1.25
C GLU A 64 -3.09 -27.02 2.72
N TYR A 65 -3.52 -25.84 3.17
CA TYR A 65 -3.98 -25.59 4.53
C TYR A 65 -5.53 -25.50 4.57
N GLU A 66 -6.15 -26.16 5.54
CA GLU A 66 -7.61 -26.12 5.75
C GLU A 66 -8.07 -24.83 6.45
N ILE A 67 -7.81 -23.68 5.83
CA ILE A 67 -8.13 -22.36 6.40
C ILE A 67 -9.53 -21.93 6.00
N ASN A 68 -10.43 -21.83 6.97
CA ASN A 68 -11.83 -21.41 6.74
C ASN A 68 -12.11 -19.98 7.19
N LYS A 69 -11.54 -19.58 8.35
CA LYS A 69 -11.64 -18.24 8.93
C LYS A 69 -10.25 -17.67 9.21
N VAL A 70 -10.02 -16.46 8.72
CA VAL A 70 -8.80 -15.67 8.91
C VAL A 70 -9.10 -14.44 9.75
N VAL A 71 -8.18 -14.09 10.64
CA VAL A 71 -8.19 -12.81 11.37
C VAL A 71 -7.14 -11.92 10.75
N VAL A 72 -7.52 -10.71 10.34
CA VAL A 72 -6.58 -9.69 9.86
C VAL A 72 -6.41 -8.65 10.96
N LEU A 73 -5.17 -8.42 11.39
CA LEU A 73 -4.83 -7.38 12.36
C LEU A 73 -4.52 -6.07 11.65
N ASP A 74 -4.73 -4.95 12.35
CA ASP A 74 -4.25 -3.66 11.87
C ASP A 74 -2.72 -3.69 11.77
N LEU A 75 -2.18 -3.18 10.65
CA LEU A 75 -0.74 -3.18 10.42
C LEU A 75 -0.05 -2.22 11.39
N VAL A 76 1.11 -2.62 11.89
CA VAL A 76 1.88 -1.83 12.87
C VAL A 76 3.12 -1.18 12.25
N ASP A 77 3.62 -0.12 12.87
CA ASP A 77 4.90 0.50 12.52
C ASP A 77 6.11 -0.22 13.16
N ASP A 78 7.29 0.42 13.09
CA ASP A 78 8.52 -0.07 13.72
C ASP A 78 8.47 -0.11 15.25
N LYS A 79 7.48 0.56 15.86
CA LYS A 79 7.26 0.72 17.30
C LYS A 79 6.04 -0.05 17.81
N ASP A 80 5.52 -0.98 17.00
CA ASP A 80 4.33 -1.77 17.32
C ASP A 80 3.09 -0.89 17.60
N LYS A 81 3.01 0.29 16.97
CA LYS A 81 1.81 1.14 16.99
C LYS A 81 1.05 1.01 15.69
N VAL A 82 -0.25 1.23 15.74
CA VAL A 82 -1.13 1.14 14.57
C VAL A 82 -1.34 2.53 13.97
N PRO A 83 -0.62 2.91 12.89
CA PRO A 83 -0.85 4.18 12.22
C PRO A 83 -2.16 4.15 11.41
N ILE A 84 -2.70 5.32 11.05
CA ILE A 84 -3.90 5.44 10.20
C ILE A 84 -3.68 4.72 8.86
N LEU A 85 -2.48 4.82 8.27
CA LEU A 85 -2.12 4.06 7.07
C LEU A 85 -2.24 2.54 7.28
N GLY A 86 -1.84 2.05 8.45
CA GLY A 86 -1.91 0.62 8.79
C GLY A 86 -3.34 0.12 8.96
N GLN A 87 -4.20 0.93 9.57
CA GLN A 87 -5.65 0.65 9.65
C GLN A 87 -6.29 0.63 8.26
N TYR A 88 -5.91 1.58 7.41
CA TYR A 88 -6.43 1.68 6.05
C TYR A 88 -6.02 0.46 5.19
N LEU A 89 -4.73 0.09 5.21
CA LEU A 89 -4.22 -1.07 4.49
C LEU A 89 -4.83 -2.38 5.00
N ALA A 90 -5.03 -2.54 6.32
CA ALA A 90 -5.71 -3.71 6.87
C ALA A 90 -7.14 -3.85 6.30
N ASN A 91 -7.88 -2.75 6.19
CA ASN A 91 -9.21 -2.78 5.57
C ASN A 91 -9.15 -3.16 4.08
N ARG A 92 -8.17 -2.64 3.33
CA ARG A 92 -7.97 -3.00 1.92
C ARG A 92 -7.61 -4.49 1.75
N VAL A 93 -6.80 -5.04 2.66
CA VAL A 93 -6.49 -6.48 2.70
C VAL A 93 -7.74 -7.31 2.99
N VAL A 94 -8.56 -6.91 3.96
CA VAL A 94 -9.86 -7.56 4.24
C VAL A 94 -10.77 -7.52 3.00
N GLU A 95 -10.86 -6.39 2.31
CA GLU A 95 -11.63 -6.24 1.08
C GLU A 95 -11.13 -7.16 -0.04
N ALA A 96 -9.83 -7.22 -0.27
CA ALA A 96 -9.23 -8.11 -1.28
C ALA A 96 -9.48 -9.60 -0.94
N MET A 97 -9.27 -10.01 0.32
CA MET A 97 -9.51 -11.39 0.77
C MET A 97 -10.99 -11.79 0.64
N THR A 98 -11.91 -10.89 0.96
CA THR A 98 -13.35 -11.17 0.89
C THR A 98 -13.88 -11.16 -0.54
N ARG A 99 -13.32 -10.33 -1.43
CA ARG A 99 -13.66 -10.31 -2.86
C ARG A 99 -13.34 -11.62 -3.54
N ASN A 100 -12.17 -12.20 -3.25
CA ASN A 100 -11.74 -13.48 -3.81
C ASN A 100 -12.49 -14.68 -3.20
N LYS A 101 -13.29 -14.45 -2.14
CA LYS A 101 -14.05 -15.47 -1.38
C LYS A 101 -13.16 -16.63 -0.89
N THR A 102 -11.86 -16.39 -0.74
CA THR A 102 -10.89 -17.40 -0.33
C THR A 102 -11.13 -17.82 1.12
N PHE A 103 -11.44 -16.85 2.00
CA PHE A 103 -11.64 -17.08 3.43
C PHE A 103 -12.81 -16.28 3.97
N ARG A 104 -13.38 -16.75 5.09
CA ARG A 104 -14.19 -15.90 5.96
C ARG A 104 -13.24 -14.98 6.74
N VAL A 105 -13.48 -13.68 6.74
CA VAL A 105 -12.63 -12.73 7.46
C VAL A 105 -13.37 -12.17 8.66
N ALA A 106 -12.71 -12.09 9.81
CA ALA A 106 -13.28 -11.49 11.01
C ALA A 106 -13.53 -9.98 10.84
N GLN A 107 -14.57 -9.45 11.48
CA GLN A 107 -14.83 -8.01 11.47
C GLN A 107 -13.81 -7.27 12.35
N ARG A 108 -13.32 -6.11 11.90
CA ARG A 108 -12.33 -5.32 12.65
C ARG A 108 -12.74 -5.02 14.09
N GLY A 109 -14.00 -4.67 14.34
CA GLY A 109 -14.50 -4.43 15.69
C GLY A 109 -14.43 -5.65 16.60
N GLU A 110 -14.70 -6.86 16.07
CA GLU A 110 -14.59 -8.13 16.79
C GLU A 110 -13.12 -8.44 17.14
N VAL A 111 -12.20 -8.14 16.21
CA VAL A 111 -10.75 -8.28 16.41
C VAL A 111 -10.26 -7.37 17.54
N LEU A 112 -10.59 -6.07 17.48
CA LEU A 112 -10.18 -5.09 18.48
C LEU A 112 -10.72 -5.44 19.88
N ALA A 113 -12.02 -5.78 19.97
CA ALA A 113 -12.64 -6.20 21.23
C ALA A 113 -11.99 -7.48 21.80
N THR A 114 -11.52 -8.38 20.94
CA THR A 114 -10.83 -9.60 21.37
C THR A 114 -9.40 -9.32 21.85
N LEU A 115 -8.64 -8.47 21.16
CA LEU A 115 -7.33 -8.03 21.64
C LEU A 115 -7.43 -7.36 23.01
N GLU A 116 -8.40 -6.45 23.18
CA GLU A 116 -8.67 -5.78 24.46
C GLU A 116 -9.01 -6.80 25.56
N ARG A 117 -9.92 -7.75 25.29
CA ARG A 117 -10.31 -8.79 26.25
C ARG A 117 -9.17 -9.73 26.63
N LEU A 118 -8.21 -9.94 25.72
CA LEU A 118 -7.02 -10.76 25.97
C LEU A 118 -5.86 -9.97 26.60
N ASP A 119 -6.03 -8.66 26.85
CA ASP A 119 -4.98 -7.74 27.27
C ASP A 119 -3.76 -7.74 26.33
N LEU A 120 -4.04 -7.83 25.03
CA LEU A 120 -3.04 -7.86 23.97
C LEU A 120 -3.01 -6.52 23.24
N LYS A 121 -1.82 -5.96 23.09
CA LYS A 121 -1.59 -4.81 22.22
C LYS A 121 -1.37 -5.28 20.79
N PRO A 122 -1.74 -4.49 19.77
CA PRO A 122 -1.31 -4.73 18.39
C PRO A 122 0.20 -4.90 18.32
N SER A 123 0.69 -5.94 17.65
CA SER A 123 2.11 -6.17 17.43
C SER A 123 2.34 -7.08 16.23
N PHE A 124 3.53 -7.01 15.65
CA PHE A 124 4.01 -7.98 14.66
C PHE A 124 4.76 -9.16 15.30
N LYS A 125 4.97 -9.14 16.62
CA LYS A 125 5.85 -10.07 17.35
C LYS A 125 5.11 -10.91 18.39
N TYR A 126 3.90 -11.35 18.07
CA TYR A 126 3.18 -12.25 18.96
C TYR A 126 3.93 -13.58 19.12
N THR A 127 3.90 -14.09 20.34
CA THR A 127 4.31 -15.46 20.66
C THR A 127 3.30 -16.47 20.12
N SER A 128 3.72 -17.72 19.92
CA SER A 128 2.80 -18.80 19.52
C SER A 128 1.63 -18.96 20.49
N GLU A 129 1.86 -18.74 21.79
CA GLU A 129 0.79 -18.76 22.80
C GLU A 129 -0.22 -17.63 22.60
N GLU A 130 0.24 -16.41 22.30
CA GLU A 130 -0.64 -15.28 21.98
C GLU A 130 -1.45 -15.53 20.70
N ILE A 131 -0.81 -16.02 19.65
CA ILE A 131 -1.47 -16.39 18.38
C ILE A 131 -2.57 -17.43 18.63
N GLN A 132 -2.27 -18.48 19.41
CA GLN A 132 -3.25 -19.51 19.77
C GLN A 132 -4.42 -18.96 20.59
N ARG A 133 -4.15 -18.03 21.53
CA ARG A 133 -5.21 -17.37 22.32
C ARG A 133 -6.13 -16.52 21.45
N ILE A 134 -5.56 -15.73 20.53
CA ILE A 134 -6.34 -14.93 19.55
C ILE A 134 -7.18 -15.88 18.68
N GLY A 135 -6.57 -16.92 18.13
CA GLY A 135 -7.23 -17.87 17.25
C GLY A 135 -8.38 -18.62 17.91
N LYS A 136 -8.18 -19.10 19.14
CA LYS A 136 -9.23 -19.75 19.93
C LYS A 136 -10.38 -18.79 20.26
N ALA A 137 -10.05 -17.55 20.63
CA ALA A 137 -11.04 -16.53 20.96
C ALA A 137 -11.90 -16.12 19.76
N MET A 138 -11.32 -16.15 18.55
CA MET A 138 -11.97 -15.76 17.30
C MET A 138 -12.50 -16.95 16.48
N ASN A 139 -12.25 -18.19 16.91
CA ASN A 139 -12.51 -19.41 16.15
C ASN A 139 -11.92 -19.36 14.72
N ALA A 140 -10.65 -18.96 14.61
CA ALA A 140 -9.93 -18.78 13.35
C ALA A 140 -8.78 -19.79 13.21
N GLN A 141 -8.39 -20.07 11.95
CA GLN A 141 -7.33 -21.02 11.61
C GLN A 141 -6.03 -20.33 11.22
N ALA A 142 -6.11 -19.11 10.70
CA ALA A 142 -4.92 -18.31 10.45
C ALA A 142 -5.07 -16.85 10.87
N LEU A 143 -3.92 -16.22 11.09
CA LEU A 143 -3.76 -14.83 11.46
C LEU A 143 -2.95 -14.13 10.38
N VAL A 144 -3.44 -13.00 9.87
CA VAL A 144 -2.71 -12.11 8.99
C VAL A 144 -2.21 -10.94 9.84
N MET A 145 -0.88 -10.86 9.94
CA MET A 145 -0.19 -9.75 10.58
C MET A 145 0.52 -8.94 9.52
N GLY A 146 0.77 -7.67 9.80
CA GLY A 146 1.61 -6.89 8.93
C GLY A 146 2.30 -5.72 9.59
N LYS A 147 3.33 -5.25 8.90
CA LYS A 147 4.22 -4.20 9.37
C LYS A 147 4.50 -3.19 8.27
N LEU A 148 4.59 -1.93 8.67
CA LEU A 148 4.98 -0.79 7.85
C LEU A 148 6.36 -0.30 8.28
N LEU A 149 7.24 -0.06 7.31
CA LEU A 149 8.57 0.47 7.56
C LEU A 149 8.90 1.58 6.55
N ASP A 150 9.08 2.82 7.03
CA ASP A 150 9.65 3.89 6.20
C ASP A 150 11.17 3.66 6.07
N ILE A 151 11.61 3.18 4.91
CA ILE A 151 13.04 2.99 4.61
C ILE A 151 13.67 4.22 3.94
N GLY A 152 12.95 5.34 3.90
CA GLY A 152 13.40 6.63 3.38
C GLY A 152 13.14 6.84 1.89
N ALA A 153 13.27 5.80 1.06
CA ALA A 153 12.96 5.87 -0.38
C ALA A 153 11.50 5.51 -0.68
N ASN A 154 10.97 4.50 0.01
CA ASN A 154 9.61 4.01 -0.07
C ASN A 154 9.16 3.59 1.34
N ILE A 155 7.89 3.21 1.48
CA ILE A 155 7.37 2.58 2.69
C ILE A 155 7.21 1.10 2.35
N ASP A 156 7.97 0.24 3.00
CA ASP A 156 7.86 -1.21 2.86
C ASP A 156 6.66 -1.72 3.67
N VAL A 157 5.78 -2.45 3.02
CA VAL A 157 4.62 -3.11 3.63
C VAL A 157 4.89 -4.59 3.61
N HIS A 158 4.97 -5.20 4.78
CA HIS A 158 5.17 -6.63 4.90
C HIS A 158 3.92 -7.27 5.51
N LEU A 159 3.40 -8.33 4.89
CA LEU A 159 2.35 -9.17 5.43
C LEU A 159 2.85 -10.59 5.67
N ALA A 160 2.38 -11.19 6.76
CA ALA A 160 2.61 -12.58 7.10
C ALA A 160 1.27 -13.26 7.42
N LEU A 161 1.01 -14.38 6.77
CA LEU A 161 -0.05 -15.32 7.11
C LEU A 161 0.54 -16.39 8.02
N VAL A 162 -0.05 -16.56 9.20
CA VAL A 162 0.45 -17.43 10.26
C VAL A 162 -0.61 -18.47 10.59
N ASP A 163 -0.22 -19.73 10.60
CA ASP A 163 -1.07 -20.82 11.07
C ASP A 163 -1.24 -20.72 12.59
N ILE A 164 -2.48 -20.75 13.06
CA ILE A 164 -2.76 -20.59 14.49
C ILE A 164 -2.36 -21.82 15.29
N ALA A 165 -2.42 -23.02 14.71
CA ALA A 165 -2.14 -24.25 15.43
C ALA A 165 -0.64 -24.39 15.73
N SER A 166 0.22 -24.18 14.74
CA SER A 166 1.67 -24.27 14.87
C SER A 166 2.33 -22.95 15.30
N GLY A 167 1.71 -21.81 14.99
CA GLY A 167 2.33 -20.49 15.13
C GLY A 167 3.39 -20.19 14.05
N GLU A 168 3.47 -21.02 13.00
CA GLU A 168 4.43 -20.85 11.90
C GLU A 168 3.90 -19.88 10.85
N VAL A 169 4.81 -19.09 10.28
CA VAL A 169 4.51 -18.28 9.10
C VAL A 169 4.41 -19.21 7.90
N ILE A 170 3.20 -19.36 7.36
CA ILE A 170 2.90 -20.26 6.24
C ILE A 170 2.99 -19.54 4.89
N ALA A 171 2.81 -18.22 4.88
CA ALA A 171 3.07 -17.39 3.70
C ALA A 171 3.46 -15.97 4.13
N SER A 172 4.21 -15.27 3.28
CA SER A 172 4.53 -13.86 3.49
C SER A 172 4.72 -13.15 2.16
N ALA A 173 4.44 -11.85 2.15
CA ALA A 173 4.63 -11.00 0.97
C ALA A 173 5.05 -9.60 1.42
N SER A 174 5.71 -8.88 0.51
CA SER A 174 6.05 -7.48 0.71
C SER A 174 5.73 -6.67 -0.54
N GLU A 175 5.22 -5.46 -0.34
CA GLU A 175 4.97 -4.47 -1.38
C GLU A 175 5.58 -3.13 -1.00
N GLN A 176 6.04 -2.39 -2.00
CA GLN A 176 6.63 -1.08 -1.80
C GLN A 176 5.60 0.01 -2.10
N LEU A 177 5.32 0.84 -1.11
CA LEU A 177 4.49 2.02 -1.28
C LEU A 177 5.34 3.25 -1.58
N LEU A 178 4.87 4.05 -2.53
CA LEU A 178 5.48 5.34 -2.83
C LEU A 178 5.46 6.24 -1.59
N ARG A 179 6.59 6.90 -1.36
CA ARG A 179 6.78 7.80 -0.23
C ARG A 179 6.25 9.20 -0.53
N THR A 180 4.95 9.32 -0.72
CA THR A 180 4.29 10.61 -0.91
C THR A 180 4.09 11.33 0.42
N ARG A 181 3.84 12.63 0.36
CA ARG A 181 3.52 13.42 1.56
C ARG A 181 2.28 12.87 2.28
N SER A 182 1.24 12.52 1.53
CA SER A 182 0.01 11.94 2.07
C SER A 182 0.26 10.62 2.77
N ALA A 183 1.02 9.71 2.15
CA ALA A 183 1.36 8.41 2.76
C ALA A 183 2.14 8.58 4.08
N ILE A 184 3.09 9.51 4.11
CA ILE A 184 3.87 9.82 5.31
C ILE A 184 3.03 10.49 6.40
N GLU A 185 2.09 11.36 6.03
CA GLU A 185 1.15 11.95 6.99
C GLU A 185 0.28 10.84 7.64
N LEU A 186 -0.27 9.93 6.85
CA LEU A 186 -1.04 8.79 7.37
C LEU A 186 -0.20 7.81 8.21
N LEU A 187 1.08 7.64 7.90
CA LEU A 187 2.00 6.78 8.65
C LEU A 187 2.36 7.37 10.03
N ARG A 188 2.34 8.70 10.18
CA ARG A 188 2.78 9.38 11.42
C ARG A 188 1.66 9.62 12.43
N HIS A 189 0.40 9.37 12.06
CA HIS A 189 -0.77 9.54 12.93
C HIS A 189 -1.34 8.17 13.32
N TYR A 190 -1.96 8.08 14.51
CA TYR A 190 -2.45 6.85 15.13
C TYR A 190 -3.91 7.00 15.53
#